data_AF-A0A1D1VXD9-F1
#
_entry.id   AF-A0A1D1VXD9-F1
#
_cell.length_a   1.000
_cell.length_b   1.000
_cell.length_c   1.000
_cell.angle_alpha   90.00
_cell.angle_beta   90.00
_cell.angle_gamma   90.00
#
_symmetry.space_group_name_H-M   'P 1'
#
loop_
_entity.id
_entity.type
_entity.pdbx_description
1 polymer ?
#
loop_
_entity_poly.entity_id
_entity_poly.type
_entity_poly.pdbx_seq_one_letter_code
_entity_poly.pdbx_strand_id
1 'polypeptide(L)'
;MARQRYLEGRHYKVVTCWEYQFKQEAREDEELPDFLKEFVPMEPLHPRDAFFGGRTNANANRWCSPEIEAATAHGYTVRKIHEVYHWADSKDELFRPYIDLFYKIKTEASGYPDDCETLQRLFVEHEGIQFDRDNIKLNPGLRALAKLCLNSFWGRFSMPENRGNTEFLTDPGKFWQRVLSGESKVSSWDLINDDTVQVKYKAAEGFEDQNGTVNVVIAAFSTCYTRLHLLRYMD
;
A
#
# COMPACT_ATOMS: atom_id res chain seq x y z
N MET A 1 -11.58 6.95 -27.18
CA MET A 1 -12.14 5.83 -27.98
C MET A 1 -12.14 4.47 -27.27
N ALA A 2 -11.08 4.06 -26.56
CA ALA A 2 -11.06 2.76 -25.86
C ALA A 2 -12.17 2.58 -24.80
N ARG A 3 -12.47 3.64 -24.03
CA ARG A 3 -13.52 3.63 -22.98
C ARG A 3 -14.94 3.48 -23.53
N GLN A 4 -15.24 4.11 -24.67
CA GLN A 4 -16.55 4.01 -25.33
C GLN A 4 -16.81 2.58 -25.82
N ARG A 5 -15.84 1.96 -26.51
CA ARG A 5 -15.93 0.57 -26.98
C ARG A 5 -16.10 -0.44 -25.85
N TYR A 6 -15.45 -0.19 -24.70
CA TYR A 6 -15.58 -1.04 -23.52
C TYR A 6 -17.01 -1.03 -22.92
N LEU A 7 -17.66 0.14 -22.92
CA LEU A 7 -19.01 0.32 -22.40
C LEU A 7 -20.06 -0.23 -23.37
N GLU A 8 -19.89 0.02 -24.66
CA GLU A 8 -20.73 -0.55 -25.73
C GLU A 8 -20.64 -2.09 -25.73
N GLY A 9 -19.44 -2.65 -25.48
CA GLY A 9 -19.22 -4.10 -25.33
C GLY A 9 -19.88 -4.73 -24.10
N ARG A 10 -20.39 -3.91 -23.15
CA ARG A 10 -21.17 -4.36 -21.99
C ARG A 10 -22.67 -4.03 -22.14
N HIS A 11 -23.12 -3.78 -23.37
CA HIS A 11 -24.50 -3.46 -23.72
C HIS A 11 -25.05 -2.16 -23.11
N TYR A 12 -24.17 -1.24 -22.68
CA TYR A 12 -24.60 0.10 -22.30
C TYR A 12 -24.83 0.97 -23.55
N LYS A 13 -25.90 1.78 -23.53
CA LYS A 13 -26.14 2.81 -24.54
C LYS A 13 -25.27 4.02 -24.22
N VAL A 14 -24.15 4.16 -24.92
CA VAL A 14 -23.23 5.30 -24.75
C VAL A 14 -23.68 6.44 -25.66
N VAL A 15 -23.90 7.61 -25.08
CA VAL A 15 -24.15 8.86 -25.82
C VAL A 15 -22.94 9.76 -25.60
N THR A 16 -22.29 10.14 -26.70
CA THR A 16 -21.20 11.14 -26.69
C THR A 16 -21.76 12.46 -27.17
N CYS A 17 -21.73 13.47 -26.31
CA CYS A 17 -22.08 14.84 -26.63
C CYS A 17 -20.95 15.79 -26.21
N TRP A 18 -20.92 16.97 -26.83
CA TRP A 18 -19.99 18.03 -26.43
C TRP A 18 -20.47 18.66 -25.12
N GLU A 19 -19.54 19.19 -24.32
CA GLU A 19 -19.86 19.83 -23.02
C GLU A 19 -20.93 20.91 -23.14
N TYR A 20 -20.89 21.72 -24.20
CA TYR A 20 -21.91 22.75 -24.45
C TYR A 20 -23.31 22.15 -24.72
N GLN A 21 -23.38 21.03 -25.47
CA GLN A 21 -24.64 20.35 -25.74
C GLN A 21 -25.20 19.73 -24.46
N PHE A 22 -24.34 19.08 -23.67
CA PHE A 22 -24.71 18.53 -22.36
C PHE A 22 -25.25 19.60 -21.40
N LYS A 23 -24.62 20.78 -21.37
CA LYS A 23 -25.09 21.90 -20.53
C LYS A 23 -26.46 22.45 -20.96
N GLN A 24 -26.83 22.33 -22.25
CA GLN A 24 -28.16 22.73 -22.72
C GLN A 24 -29.19 21.66 -22.38
N GLU A 25 -28.89 20.38 -22.64
CA GLU A 25 -29.76 19.25 -22.27
C GLU A 25 -30.02 19.22 -20.75
N ALA A 26 -28.99 19.49 -19.94
CA ALA A 26 -29.11 19.58 -18.48
C ALA A 26 -29.94 20.76 -17.97
N ARG A 27 -30.25 21.75 -18.82
CA ARG A 27 -31.17 22.86 -18.47
C ARG A 27 -32.61 22.56 -18.87
N GLU A 28 -32.79 21.71 -19.88
CA GLU A 28 -34.11 21.32 -20.39
C GLU A 28 -34.69 20.12 -19.64
N ASP A 29 -33.84 19.26 -19.11
CA ASP A 29 -34.21 18.12 -18.26
C ASP A 29 -34.36 18.58 -16.80
N GLU A 30 -35.55 18.39 -16.21
CA GLU A 30 -35.82 18.75 -14.81
C GLU A 30 -35.19 17.78 -13.80
N GLU A 31 -34.91 16.53 -14.17
CA GLU A 31 -34.36 15.50 -13.26
C GLU A 31 -32.82 15.47 -13.29
N LEU A 32 -32.21 15.85 -14.42
CA LEU A 32 -30.76 15.81 -14.58
C LEU A 32 -29.98 16.74 -13.61
N PRO A 33 -30.43 17.96 -13.28
CA PRO A 33 -29.79 18.81 -12.29
C PRO A 33 -29.74 18.18 -10.90
N ASP A 34 -30.81 17.49 -10.49
CA ASP A 34 -30.88 16.83 -9.18
C ASP A 34 -30.05 15.56 -9.18
N PHE A 35 -30.07 14.78 -10.27
CA PHE A 35 -29.13 13.68 -10.47
C PHE A 35 -27.67 14.16 -10.41
N LEU A 36 -27.31 15.26 -11.06
CA LEU A 36 -25.93 15.78 -11.07
C LEU A 36 -25.47 16.31 -9.72
N LYS A 37 -26.37 16.80 -8.86
CA LYS A 37 -26.05 17.18 -7.47
C LYS A 37 -25.71 15.96 -6.62
N GLU A 38 -26.40 14.84 -6.83
CA GLU A 38 -26.15 13.59 -6.11
C GLU A 38 -25.05 12.73 -6.76
N PHE A 39 -24.82 12.91 -8.06
CA PHE A 39 -23.84 12.18 -8.83
C PHE A 39 -22.44 12.64 -8.47
N VAL A 40 -21.84 11.92 -7.53
CA VAL A 40 -20.40 11.94 -7.33
C VAL A 40 -19.80 11.07 -8.42
N PRO A 41 -19.03 11.63 -9.39
CA PRO A 41 -18.33 10.81 -10.35
C PRO A 41 -17.38 9.92 -9.57
N MET A 42 -17.72 8.63 -9.48
CA MET A 42 -16.83 7.66 -8.89
C MET A 42 -15.73 7.43 -9.92
N GLU A 43 -14.59 8.08 -9.72
CA GLU A 43 -13.39 7.76 -10.48
C GLU A 43 -13.12 6.25 -10.38
N PRO A 44 -12.61 5.61 -11.45
CA PRO A 44 -12.21 4.21 -11.39
C PRO A 44 -11.37 4.01 -10.14
N LEU A 45 -11.75 3.02 -9.32
CA LEU A 45 -11.04 2.77 -8.08
C LEU A 45 -9.58 2.47 -8.43
N HIS A 46 -8.68 3.29 -7.90
CA HIS A 46 -7.26 3.02 -7.99
C HIS A 46 -6.86 2.25 -6.72
N PRO A 47 -6.50 0.95 -6.79
CA PRO A 47 -6.07 0.19 -5.62
C PRO A 47 -4.98 0.90 -4.82
N ARG A 48 -4.13 1.68 -5.49
CA ARG A 48 -3.07 2.50 -4.89
C ARG A 48 -3.61 3.48 -3.83
N ASP A 49 -4.56 4.32 -4.21
CA ASP A 49 -5.07 5.41 -3.36
C ASP A 49 -5.96 4.89 -2.23
N ALA A 50 -6.42 3.64 -2.36
CA ALA A 50 -7.19 2.97 -1.35
C ALA A 50 -6.46 2.73 -0.04
N PHE A 51 -5.14 2.55 -0.11
CA PHE A 51 -4.32 2.15 1.02
C PHE A 51 -3.36 3.26 1.49
N PHE A 52 -3.41 4.47 0.89
CA PHE A 52 -2.61 5.62 1.33
C PHE A 52 -3.41 6.51 2.29
N GLY A 53 -3.09 6.43 3.59
CA GLY A 53 -3.76 7.20 4.66
C GLY A 53 -3.18 7.05 6.07
N GLY A 54 -1.92 6.61 6.19
CA GLY A 54 -1.30 6.19 7.47
C GLY A 54 -1.34 4.67 7.65
N ARG A 55 -0.55 4.15 8.61
CA ARG A 55 -0.18 2.73 8.74
C ARG A 55 -1.32 1.69 8.73
N THR A 56 -2.57 2.07 8.89
CA THR A 56 -3.74 1.18 8.84
C THR A 56 -5.06 1.95 8.68
N ASN A 57 -5.09 3.07 7.95
CA ASN A 57 -6.39 3.60 7.53
C ASN A 57 -6.72 3.00 6.17
N ALA A 58 -7.34 1.82 6.21
CA ALA A 58 -8.30 1.49 5.18
C ALA A 58 -9.27 2.68 5.13
N ASN A 59 -9.16 3.51 4.11
CA ASN A 59 -10.22 4.44 3.77
C ASN A 59 -11.53 3.65 3.87
N ALA A 60 -12.45 4.10 4.75
CA ALA A 60 -13.40 3.33 5.57
C ALA A 60 -14.34 2.30 4.87
N ASN A 61 -14.15 2.00 3.59
CA ASN A 61 -15.03 1.20 2.75
C ASN A 61 -14.29 0.09 1.97
N ARG A 62 -13.08 -0.32 2.38
CA ARG A 62 -12.27 -1.30 1.64
C ARG A 62 -11.66 -2.33 2.57
N TRP A 63 -11.88 -3.59 2.28
CA TRP A 63 -11.56 -4.71 3.18
C TRP A 63 -10.98 -5.87 2.38
N CYS A 64 -10.06 -6.62 2.99
CA CYS A 64 -9.63 -7.88 2.42
C CYS A 64 -10.76 -8.92 2.59
N SER A 65 -10.94 -9.84 1.64
CA SER A 65 -12.01 -10.85 1.74
C SER A 65 -12.01 -11.63 3.06
N PRO A 66 -10.86 -12.02 3.67
CA PRO A 66 -10.88 -12.75 4.93
C PRO A 66 -11.46 -11.95 6.10
N GLU A 67 -11.36 -10.61 6.09
CA GLU A 67 -11.98 -9.76 7.12
C GLU A 67 -13.49 -9.70 6.96
N ILE A 68 -13.97 -9.65 5.72
CA ILE A 68 -15.40 -9.68 5.42
C ILE A 68 -15.99 -11.02 5.85
N GLU A 69 -15.31 -12.13 5.55
CA GLU A 69 -15.70 -13.48 5.97
C GLU A 69 -15.73 -13.63 7.50
N ALA A 70 -14.71 -13.09 8.20
CA ALA A 70 -14.72 -13.07 9.66
C ALA A 70 -15.89 -12.24 10.20
N ALA A 71 -16.18 -11.08 9.60
CA ALA A 71 -17.30 -10.24 10.01
C ALA A 71 -18.64 -10.96 9.81
N THR A 72 -18.86 -11.63 8.67
CA THR A 72 -20.12 -12.36 8.45
C THR A 72 -20.28 -13.53 9.42
N ALA A 73 -19.19 -14.22 9.78
CA ALA A 73 -19.21 -15.24 10.82
C ALA A 73 -19.63 -14.69 12.19
N HIS A 74 -19.32 -13.42 12.49
CA HIS A 74 -19.74 -12.71 13.69
C HIS A 74 -21.15 -12.08 13.59
N GLY A 75 -21.93 -12.43 12.56
CA GLY A 75 -23.32 -11.98 12.39
C GLY A 75 -23.48 -10.63 11.69
N TYR A 76 -22.42 -10.04 11.15
CA TYR A 76 -22.53 -8.83 10.33
C TYR A 76 -23.08 -9.16 8.93
N THR A 77 -23.83 -8.23 8.32
CA THR A 77 -24.39 -8.41 6.97
C THR A 77 -23.77 -7.45 5.98
N VAL A 78 -23.24 -7.98 4.88
CA VAL A 78 -22.71 -7.17 3.78
C VAL A 78 -23.87 -6.61 2.95
N ARG A 79 -23.99 -5.28 2.91
CA ARG A 79 -25.09 -4.61 2.18
C ARG A 79 -24.82 -4.46 0.68
N LYS A 80 -23.62 -4.01 0.32
CA LYS A 80 -23.27 -3.68 -1.07
C LYS A 80 -21.77 -3.85 -1.29
N ILE A 81 -21.42 -4.48 -2.41
CA ILE A 81 -20.04 -4.60 -2.89
C ILE A 81 -19.97 -3.82 -4.19
N HIS A 82 -19.04 -2.88 -4.28
CA HIS A 82 -18.88 -2.01 -5.45
C HIS A 82 -17.87 -2.58 -6.43
N GLU A 83 -16.76 -3.13 -5.93
CA GLU A 83 -15.66 -3.61 -6.75
C GLU A 83 -14.89 -4.69 -6.01
N VAL A 84 -14.38 -5.67 -6.77
CA VAL A 84 -13.59 -6.78 -6.24
C VAL A 84 -12.36 -6.95 -7.12
N TYR A 85 -11.18 -6.88 -6.49
CA TYR A 85 -9.94 -7.33 -7.09
C TYR A 85 -9.73 -8.79 -6.73
N HIS A 86 -9.66 -9.63 -7.75
CA HIS A 86 -9.50 -11.07 -7.59
C HIS A 86 -8.24 -11.56 -8.30
N TRP A 87 -7.50 -12.42 -7.63
CA TRP A 87 -6.35 -13.14 -8.16
C TRP A 87 -6.67 -14.62 -8.08
N ALA A 88 -6.62 -15.31 -9.22
CA ALA A 88 -6.95 -16.74 -9.31
C ALA A 88 -5.92 -17.62 -8.59
N ASP A 89 -4.65 -17.21 -8.64
CA ASP A 89 -3.54 -17.94 -8.06
C ASP A 89 -3.09 -17.29 -6.75
N SER A 90 -2.87 -18.13 -5.73
CA SER A 90 -2.25 -17.73 -4.47
C SER A 90 -1.05 -18.63 -4.17
N LYS A 91 0.00 -18.05 -3.59
CA LYS A 91 1.16 -18.78 -3.08
C LYS A 91 1.38 -18.44 -1.62
N ASP A 92 1.68 -19.44 -0.82
CA ASP A 92 1.91 -19.37 0.63
C ASP A 92 3.41 -19.37 1.00
N GLU A 93 4.27 -19.90 0.13
CA GLU A 93 5.70 -20.08 0.45
C GLU A 93 6.63 -18.97 -0.06
N LEU A 94 6.12 -17.97 -0.79
CA LEU A 94 6.94 -16.97 -1.48
C LEU A 94 7.99 -16.29 -0.58
N PHE A 95 7.62 -16.00 0.67
CA PHE A 95 8.47 -15.31 1.63
C PHE A 95 9.07 -16.21 2.70
N ARG A 96 8.72 -17.50 2.73
CA ARG A 96 9.16 -18.45 3.76
C ARG A 96 10.69 -18.48 3.89
N PRO A 97 11.50 -18.65 2.83
CA PRO A 97 12.96 -18.67 2.97
C PRO A 97 13.56 -17.39 3.58
N TYR A 98 12.98 -16.23 3.26
CA TYR A 98 13.44 -14.95 3.81
C TYR A 98 13.09 -14.83 5.29
N ILE A 99 11.84 -15.15 5.64
CA ILE A 99 11.36 -15.08 7.03
C ILE A 99 12.11 -16.08 7.89
N ASP A 100 12.30 -17.32 7.42
CA ASP A 100 13.00 -18.37 8.16
C ASP A 100 14.46 -17.97 8.44
N LEU A 101 15.16 -17.40 7.45
CA LEU A 101 16.54 -16.94 7.61
C LEU A 101 16.65 -15.87 8.71
N PHE A 102 15.87 -14.80 8.62
CA PHE A 102 15.99 -13.71 9.59
C PHE A 102 15.36 -14.04 10.94
N TYR A 103 14.36 -14.92 10.98
CA TYR A 103 13.82 -15.47 12.22
C TYR A 103 14.86 -16.33 12.92
N LYS A 104 15.56 -17.21 12.19
CA LYS A 104 16.69 -18.01 12.69
C LYS A 104 17.77 -17.12 13.31
N ILE A 105 18.29 -16.15 12.56
CA ILE A 105 19.33 -15.23 13.04
C ILE A 105 18.86 -14.46 14.28
N LYS A 106 17.63 -13.94 14.27
CA LYS A 106 17.06 -13.19 15.40
C LYS A 106 16.93 -14.04 16.65
N THR A 107 16.50 -15.29 16.51
CA THR A 107 16.30 -16.22 17.62
C THR A 107 17.63 -16.68 18.19
N GLU A 108 18.58 -17.11 17.36
CA GLU A 108 19.93 -17.51 17.79
C GLU A 108 20.67 -16.36 18.50
N ALA A 109 20.56 -15.14 17.98
CA ALA A 109 21.14 -13.95 18.60
C ALA A 109 20.48 -13.54 19.93
N SER A 110 19.38 -14.17 20.34
CA SER A 110 18.74 -13.89 21.63
C SER A 110 19.37 -14.63 22.79
N GLY A 111 20.13 -15.70 22.52
CA GLY A 111 20.53 -16.66 23.55
C GLY A 111 19.36 -17.51 24.05
N TYR A 112 19.65 -18.41 24.98
CA TYR A 112 18.63 -19.24 25.63
C TYR A 112 17.84 -18.42 26.66
N PRO A 113 16.56 -18.71 26.86
CA PRO A 113 15.80 -18.18 27.99
C PRO A 113 16.43 -18.60 29.32
N ASP A 114 16.39 -17.72 30.32
CA ASP A 114 16.98 -17.94 31.64
C ASP A 114 16.29 -19.06 32.44
N ASP A 115 15.09 -19.49 32.02
CA ASP A 115 14.24 -20.39 32.80
C ASP A 115 13.63 -21.49 31.91
N CYS A 116 13.83 -22.75 32.31
CA CYS A 116 13.30 -24.01 31.76
C CYS A 116 14.18 -24.77 30.73
N GLU A 117 14.76 -25.90 31.18
CA GLU A 117 15.45 -26.89 30.32
C GLU A 117 14.53 -27.47 29.22
N THR A 118 13.22 -27.58 29.47
CA THR A 118 12.23 -28.05 28.50
C THR A 118 12.10 -27.07 27.33
N LEU A 119 12.16 -25.77 27.61
CA LEU A 119 12.14 -24.74 26.57
C LEU A 119 13.41 -24.80 25.72
N GLN A 120 14.57 -25.12 26.29
CA GLN A 120 15.81 -25.27 25.52
C GLN A 120 15.71 -26.41 24.48
N ARG A 121 14.99 -27.50 24.77
CA ARG A 121 14.72 -28.57 23.79
C ARG A 121 13.76 -28.14 22.69
N LEU A 122 12.67 -27.46 23.05
CA LEU A 122 11.72 -26.87 22.09
C LEU A 122 12.35 -25.73 21.29
N PHE A 123 13.41 -25.10 21.82
CA PHE A 123 14.16 -24.04 21.14
C PHE A 123 15.03 -24.56 20.00
N VAL A 124 15.27 -25.87 19.91
CA VAL A 124 16.08 -26.46 18.83
C VAL A 124 15.26 -26.55 17.54
N GLU A 125 13.94 -26.64 17.66
CA GLU A 125 13.03 -26.70 16.53
C GLU A 125 11.72 -25.99 16.86
N HIS A 126 11.46 -24.87 16.17
CA HIS A 126 10.25 -24.08 16.34
C HIS A 126 9.67 -23.76 14.97
N GLU A 127 8.39 -24.09 14.76
CA GLU A 127 7.66 -23.84 13.49
C GLU A 127 8.37 -24.43 12.25
N GLY A 128 9.08 -25.55 12.42
CA GLY A 128 9.84 -26.21 11.34
C GLY A 128 11.22 -25.60 11.03
N ILE A 129 11.67 -24.61 11.81
CA ILE A 129 13.01 -24.01 11.69
C ILE A 129 13.96 -24.70 12.67
N GLN A 130 15.05 -25.26 12.16
CA GLN A 130 16.11 -25.86 12.97
C GLN A 130 17.20 -24.82 13.32
N PHE A 131 17.46 -24.68 14.62
CA PHE A 131 18.46 -23.75 15.15
C PHE A 131 19.74 -24.49 15.54
N ASP A 132 20.88 -23.85 15.25
CA ASP A 132 22.19 -24.42 15.56
C ASP A 132 22.58 -24.07 17.00
N ARG A 133 22.70 -25.10 17.85
CA ARG A 133 22.98 -24.91 19.29
C ARG A 133 24.24 -24.10 19.57
N ASP A 134 25.25 -24.21 18.71
CA ASP A 134 26.53 -23.51 18.84
C ASP A 134 26.43 -22.01 18.48
N ASN A 135 25.40 -21.64 17.73
CA ASN A 135 25.13 -20.26 17.29
C ASN A 135 24.19 -19.51 18.23
N ILE A 136 23.49 -20.20 19.15
CA ILE A 136 22.59 -19.59 20.14
C ILE A 136 23.43 -18.89 21.21
N LYS A 137 23.74 -17.60 20.97
CA LYS A 137 24.56 -16.75 21.83
C LYS A 137 23.97 -15.35 21.84
N LEU A 138 23.91 -14.74 23.02
CA LEU A 138 23.39 -13.38 23.18
C LEU A 138 24.21 -12.39 22.32
N ASN A 139 23.57 -11.84 21.30
CA ASN A 139 24.12 -10.82 20.42
C ASN A 139 23.06 -9.74 20.15
N PRO A 140 22.98 -8.70 20.98
CA PRO A 140 21.95 -7.66 20.86
C PRO A 140 21.97 -6.93 19.52
N GLY A 141 23.16 -6.68 18.95
CA GLY A 141 23.33 -5.98 17.68
C GLY A 141 22.78 -6.79 16.50
N LEU A 142 23.17 -8.07 16.41
CA LEU A 142 22.69 -8.96 15.36
C LEU A 142 21.18 -9.21 15.47
N ARG A 143 20.67 -9.38 16.70
CA ARG A 143 19.23 -9.49 16.95
C ARG A 143 18.48 -8.24 16.47
N ALA A 144 19.02 -7.04 16.74
CA ALA A 144 18.42 -5.79 16.29
C ALA A 144 18.38 -5.69 14.75
N LEU A 145 19.48 -6.05 14.07
CA LEU A 145 19.55 -6.08 12.61
C LEU A 145 18.55 -7.08 12.00
N ALA A 146 18.50 -8.31 12.51
CA ALA A 146 17.59 -9.33 12.01
C ALA A 146 16.11 -8.93 12.24
N LYS A 147 15.80 -8.36 13.40
CA LYS A 147 14.47 -7.78 13.68
C LYS A 147 14.15 -6.62 12.73
N LEU A 148 15.13 -5.76 12.43
CA LEU A 148 14.95 -4.66 11.49
C LEU A 148 14.65 -5.17 10.07
N CYS A 149 15.35 -6.21 9.61
CA CYS A 149 15.07 -6.86 8.33
C CYS A 149 13.62 -7.38 8.28
N LEU A 150 13.19 -8.14 9.28
CA LEU A 150 11.81 -8.65 9.35
C LEU A 150 10.75 -7.54 9.33
N ASN A 151 10.95 -6.48 10.12
CA ASN A 151 9.97 -5.39 10.22
C ASN A 151 9.98 -4.47 9.00
N SER A 152 11.16 -4.15 8.46
CA SER A 152 11.29 -3.23 7.32
C SER A 152 10.86 -3.87 6.01
N PHE A 153 10.93 -5.20 5.92
CA PHE A 153 10.47 -5.97 4.76
C PHE A 153 9.00 -5.67 4.45
N TRP A 154 8.13 -5.78 5.45
CA TRP A 154 6.70 -5.49 5.28
C TRP A 154 6.43 -4.00 5.02
N GLY A 155 7.15 -3.12 5.71
CA GLY A 155 7.04 -1.67 5.52
C GLY A 155 7.44 -1.21 4.11
N ARG A 156 8.28 -1.98 3.39
CA ARG A 156 8.68 -1.67 2.02
C ARG A 156 7.50 -1.76 1.04
N PHE A 157 6.63 -2.75 1.21
CA PHE A 157 5.47 -2.96 0.34
C PHE A 157 4.39 -1.88 0.47
N SER A 158 4.38 -1.14 1.58
CA SER A 158 3.46 -0.04 1.84
C SER A 158 4.10 1.35 1.67
N MET A 159 5.29 1.44 1.08
CA MET A 159 5.94 2.74 0.91
C MET A 159 5.19 3.60 -0.11
N PRO A 160 4.96 4.90 0.17
CA PRO A 160 4.48 5.83 -0.84
C PRO A 160 5.38 5.83 -2.07
N GLU A 161 4.79 5.71 -3.25
CA GLU A 161 5.51 5.76 -4.52
C GLU A 161 5.92 7.20 -4.83
N ASN A 162 4.98 8.15 -4.76
CA ASN A 162 5.25 9.57 -4.95
C ASN A 162 5.70 10.25 -3.64
N ARG A 163 6.98 10.08 -3.31
CA ARG A 163 7.61 10.71 -2.14
C ARG A 163 8.04 12.14 -2.46
N GLY A 164 8.03 12.99 -1.43
CA GLY A 164 8.63 14.32 -1.51
C GLY A 164 10.13 14.17 -1.70
N ASN A 165 10.63 14.72 -2.81
CA ASN A 165 12.04 14.79 -3.12
C ASN A 165 12.60 16.14 -2.69
N THR A 166 13.89 16.15 -2.38
CA THR A 166 14.66 17.35 -2.11
C THR A 166 15.88 17.33 -3.01
N GLU A 167 16.05 18.36 -3.81
CA GLU A 167 17.18 18.49 -4.74
C GLU A 167 17.87 19.84 -4.55
N PHE A 168 19.18 19.84 -4.70
CA PHE A 168 20.03 21.03 -4.58
C PHE A 168 20.52 21.38 -5.98
N LEU A 169 20.13 22.55 -6.47
CA LEU A 169 20.36 23.00 -7.83
C LEU A 169 21.27 24.22 -7.81
N THR A 170 22.35 24.15 -8.59
CA THR A 170 23.26 25.28 -8.82
C THR A 170 23.09 25.93 -10.19
N ASP A 171 22.49 25.21 -11.14
CA ASP A 171 22.19 25.72 -12.47
C ASP A 171 20.79 26.37 -12.52
N PRO A 172 20.68 27.66 -12.85
CA PRO A 172 19.39 28.33 -13.01
C PRO A 172 18.49 27.67 -14.06
N GLY A 173 19.06 27.08 -15.12
CA GLY A 173 18.29 26.41 -16.16
C GLY A 173 17.52 25.20 -15.63
N LYS A 174 18.22 24.30 -14.92
CA LYS A 174 17.59 23.16 -14.24
C LYS A 174 16.56 23.57 -13.20
N PHE A 175 16.81 24.67 -12.48
CA PHE A 175 15.82 25.21 -11.54
C PHE A 175 14.51 25.55 -12.25
N TRP A 176 14.56 26.37 -13.29
CA TRP A 176 13.35 26.75 -14.03
C TRP A 176 12.70 25.56 -14.74
N GLN A 177 13.48 24.62 -15.27
CA GLN A 177 12.93 23.38 -15.81
C GLN A 177 12.14 22.62 -14.73
N ARG A 178 12.67 22.48 -13.51
CA ARG A 178 11.95 21.78 -12.44
C ARG A 178 10.66 22.50 -12.03
N VAL A 179 10.67 23.83 -12.01
CA VAL A 179 9.52 24.64 -11.60
C VAL A 179 8.44 24.72 -12.68
N LEU A 180 8.83 24.79 -13.94
CA LEU A 180 7.93 25.12 -15.06
C LEU A 180 7.58 23.95 -15.99
N SER A 181 8.31 22.82 -15.92
CA SER A 181 8.07 21.67 -16.81
C SER A 181 6.67 21.06 -16.69
N GLY A 182 6.00 21.23 -15.55
CA GLY A 182 4.74 20.54 -15.24
C GLY A 182 4.91 19.08 -14.85
N GLU A 183 6.10 18.49 -15.01
CA GLU A 183 6.43 17.12 -14.59
C GLU A 183 6.51 16.98 -13.06
N SER A 184 6.74 18.10 -12.37
CA SER A 184 6.91 18.15 -10.92
C SER A 184 6.00 19.19 -10.30
N LYS A 185 5.35 18.82 -9.19
CA LYS A 185 4.65 19.73 -8.31
C LYS A 185 5.62 20.21 -7.23
N VAL A 186 6.15 21.40 -7.42
CA VAL A 186 7.06 22.03 -6.46
C VAL A 186 6.28 22.53 -5.24
N SER A 187 6.73 22.15 -4.05
CA SER A 187 6.11 22.54 -2.78
C SER A 187 6.77 23.76 -2.15
N SER A 188 8.10 23.86 -2.25
CA SER A 188 8.86 25.03 -1.77
C SER A 188 10.25 25.05 -2.38
N TRP A 189 10.90 26.21 -2.36
CA TRP A 189 12.33 26.31 -2.59
C TRP A 189 12.95 27.35 -1.65
N ASP A 190 14.21 27.13 -1.30
CA ASP A 190 14.98 27.95 -0.36
C ASP A 190 16.39 28.17 -0.91
N LEU A 191 16.87 29.41 -0.89
CA LEU A 191 18.27 29.73 -1.19
C LEU A 191 19.14 29.34 0.01
N ILE A 192 20.10 28.44 -0.21
CA ILE A 192 21.04 28.02 0.84
C ILE A 192 22.27 28.92 0.84
N ASN A 193 22.70 29.32 -0.36
CA ASN A 193 23.80 30.26 -0.59
C ASN A 193 23.59 30.94 -1.95
N ASP A 194 24.53 31.81 -2.33
CA ASP A 194 24.45 32.64 -3.53
C ASP A 194 24.32 31.82 -4.83
N ASP A 195 24.81 30.58 -4.83
CA ASP A 195 24.88 29.73 -6.02
C ASP A 195 24.00 28.46 -5.92
N THR A 196 23.26 28.24 -4.83
CA THR A 196 22.53 26.96 -4.60
C THR A 196 21.12 27.18 -4.06
N VAL A 197 20.15 26.60 -4.76
CA VAL A 197 18.74 26.55 -4.36
C VAL A 197 18.36 25.12 -3.98
N GLN A 198 17.77 24.94 -2.80
CA GLN A 198 17.08 23.72 -2.42
C GLN A 198 15.65 23.76 -2.93
N VAL A 199 15.22 22.74 -3.66
CA VAL A 199 13.84 22.60 -4.15
C VAL A 199 13.22 21.35 -3.56
N LYS A 200 12.05 21.50 -2.93
CA LYS A 200 11.20 20.40 -2.49
C LYS A 200 10.06 20.22 -3.47
N TYR A 201 9.89 19.00 -3.98
CA TYR A 201 8.89 18.72 -5.01
C TYR A 201 8.36 17.28 -4.92
N LYS A 202 7.25 17.03 -5.59
CA LYS A 202 6.71 15.69 -5.87
C LYS A 202 6.52 15.55 -7.37
N ALA A 203 6.44 14.31 -7.87
CA ALA A 203 6.00 14.11 -9.25
C ALA A 203 4.57 14.63 -9.41
N ALA A 204 4.28 15.25 -10.55
CA ALA A 204 2.91 15.55 -10.94
C ALA A 204 2.16 14.26 -11.30
N GLU A 205 0.83 14.31 -11.27
CA GLU A 205 0.00 13.17 -11.61
C GLU A 205 0.27 12.68 -13.04
N GLY A 206 0.55 11.39 -13.19
CA GLY A 206 0.92 10.76 -14.46
C GLY A 206 2.42 10.81 -14.79
N PHE A 207 3.22 11.54 -13.99
CA PHE A 207 4.68 11.59 -14.07
C PHE A 207 5.35 10.84 -12.91
N GLU A 208 4.58 10.11 -12.10
CA GLU A 208 5.16 9.25 -11.06
C GLU A 208 5.93 8.09 -11.67
N ASP A 209 7.17 7.92 -11.22
CA ASP A 209 7.91 6.68 -11.46
C ASP A 209 7.21 5.49 -10.80
N GLN A 210 7.01 4.43 -11.56
CA GLN A 210 6.49 3.18 -11.01
C GLN A 210 7.56 2.51 -10.16
N ASN A 211 7.21 2.15 -8.92
CA ASN A 211 8.14 1.47 -8.04
C ASN A 211 7.88 -0.04 -8.05
N GLY A 212 8.67 -0.78 -8.83
CA GLY A 212 8.56 -2.24 -8.94
C GLY A 212 8.82 -3.01 -7.64
N THR A 213 9.21 -2.34 -6.55
CA THR A 213 9.44 -2.98 -5.24
C THR A 213 8.29 -2.80 -4.24
N VAL A 214 7.26 -2.02 -4.60
CA VAL A 214 6.09 -1.76 -3.75
C VAL A 214 4.93 -2.64 -4.22
N ASN A 215 4.20 -3.22 -3.27
CA ASN A 215 3.01 -4.00 -3.58
C ASN A 215 1.98 -3.82 -2.45
N VAL A 216 1.05 -2.92 -2.71
CA VAL A 216 0.07 -2.50 -1.72
C VAL A 216 -0.90 -3.61 -1.32
N VAL A 217 -1.14 -4.58 -2.21
CA VAL A 217 -1.99 -5.75 -1.96
C VAL A 217 -1.33 -6.66 -0.92
N ILE A 218 -0.03 -6.95 -1.07
CA ILE A 218 0.72 -7.75 -0.09
C ILE A 218 0.72 -7.06 1.28
N ALA A 219 0.88 -5.74 1.31
CA ALA A 219 0.80 -4.98 2.57
C ALA A 219 -0.61 -5.07 3.21
N ALA A 220 -1.68 -4.96 2.41
CA ALA A 220 -3.04 -5.08 2.89
C ALA A 220 -3.31 -6.46 3.51
N PHE A 221 -2.99 -7.54 2.79
CA PHE A 221 -3.22 -8.90 3.25
C PHE A 221 -2.37 -9.27 4.47
N SER A 222 -1.10 -8.85 4.54
CA SER A 222 -0.25 -9.12 5.72
C SER A 222 -0.84 -8.52 7.00
N THR A 223 -1.36 -7.28 6.94
CA THR A 223 -2.00 -6.65 8.10
C THR A 223 -3.39 -7.23 8.40
N CYS A 224 -4.16 -7.60 7.38
CA CYS A 224 -5.43 -8.31 7.51
C CYS A 224 -5.27 -9.61 8.30
N TYR A 225 -4.36 -10.49 7.87
CA TYR A 225 -4.13 -11.76 8.56
C TYR A 225 -3.61 -11.55 9.99
N THR A 226 -2.82 -10.50 10.22
CA THR A 226 -2.39 -10.13 11.59
C THR A 226 -3.60 -9.77 12.47
N ARG A 227 -4.55 -8.96 11.97
CA ARG A 227 -5.77 -8.59 12.70
C ARG A 227 -6.66 -9.80 12.97
N LEU A 228 -6.84 -10.67 11.98
CA LEU A 228 -7.59 -11.91 12.14
C LEU A 228 -6.93 -12.88 13.12
N HIS A 229 -5.60 -12.96 13.12
CA HIS A 229 -4.89 -13.78 14.10
C HIS A 229 -5.10 -13.24 15.52
N LEU A 230 -5.08 -11.92 15.71
CA LEU A 230 -5.37 -11.30 17.00
C LEU A 230 -6.82 -11.55 17.44
N LEU A 231 -7.78 -11.44 16.52
CA LEU A 231 -9.21 -11.69 16.79
C LEU A 231 -9.45 -13.09 17.39
N ARG A 232 -8.73 -14.11 16.91
CA ARG A 232 -8.83 -15.49 17.42
C ARG A 232 -8.48 -15.66 18.90
N TYR A 233 -7.75 -14.72 19.50
CA TYR A 233 -7.44 -14.75 20.94
C TYR A 233 -8.43 -13.91 21.76
N MET A 234 -9.30 -13.15 21.10
CA MET A 234 -10.33 -12.33 21.73
C MET A 234 -11.68 -13.05 21.79
N ASP A 235 -11.90 -14.00 20.87
CA ASP A 235 -13.01 -14.96 20.88
C ASP A 235 -12.80 -16.06 21.93
#